data_AF-A0A8H6A629-F1
#
_entry.id   AF-A0A8H6A629-F1
#
_cell.length_a   1.000
_cell.length_b   1.000
_cell.length_c   1.000
_cell.angle_alpha   90.00
_cell.angle_beta   90.00
_cell.angle_gamma   90.00
#
_symmetry.space_group_name_H-M   'P 1'
#
loop_
_entity.id
_entity.type
_entity.pdbx_description
1 polymer ?
#
loop_
_entity_poly.entity_id
_entity_poly.type
_entity_poly.pdbx_seq_one_letter_code
_entity_poly.pdbx_strand_id
1 'polypeptide(L)'
;FEHSDRLSRDFLWSNASFCFPWGYIIYRTVYTADSDELWPLATAKLSSFMDYEIKQDLRRDPERYSDNPRPEQLVQESHRDVVVSDKRCWDGAGIEPIRRHFANYLHKTKLGAYGGCGRSEACMVTDERSLKSIIACPKPDSKDRFTRQDGFVGMVDGRYNPEGKDSPRYLGLMRVGIGFLCFLKEVPSEIAL
;
A
#
# COMPACT_ATOMS: atom_id res chain seq x y z
N PHE A 1 18.78 17.62 -18.17
CA PHE A 1 18.07 16.95 -17.06
C PHE A 1 17.42 15.71 -17.63
N GLU A 2 18.11 14.57 -17.58
CA GLU A 2 17.53 13.28 -17.99
C GLU A 2 16.37 12.95 -17.06
N HIS A 3 15.16 12.91 -17.59
CA HIS A 3 14.05 12.28 -16.90
C HIS A 3 14.38 10.80 -16.77
N SER A 4 14.26 10.32 -15.55
CA SER A 4 14.67 8.98 -15.20
C SER A 4 13.56 8.02 -15.60
N ASP A 5 13.75 7.23 -16.66
CA ASP A 5 12.78 6.19 -17.07
C ASP A 5 12.61 5.03 -16.06
N ARG A 6 13.13 5.15 -14.82
CA ARG A 6 13.19 4.07 -13.83
C ARG A 6 12.43 4.43 -12.56
N LEU A 7 11.36 3.69 -12.30
CA LEU A 7 10.40 3.96 -11.24
C LEU A 7 11.00 3.88 -9.85
N SER A 8 11.96 2.96 -9.62
CA SER A 8 12.66 2.88 -8.33
C SER A 8 13.59 4.07 -8.09
N ARG A 9 14.18 4.63 -9.15
CA ARG A 9 15.00 5.86 -9.04
C ARG A 9 14.08 7.06 -8.81
N ASP A 10 12.98 7.18 -9.54
CA ASP A 10 11.98 8.22 -9.29
C ASP A 10 11.37 8.08 -7.89
N PHE A 11 11.16 6.86 -7.43
CA PHE A 11 10.75 6.57 -6.06
C PHE A 11 11.67 7.24 -5.06
N LEU A 12 12.98 6.96 -5.15
CA LEU A 12 14.02 7.51 -4.27
C LEU A 12 14.16 9.04 -4.40
N TRP A 13 14.02 9.59 -5.62
CA TRP A 13 14.19 11.02 -5.89
C TRP A 13 13.02 11.87 -5.40
N SER A 14 11.75 11.51 -5.70
CA SER A 14 10.61 12.31 -5.22
C SER A 14 10.37 12.15 -3.72
N ASN A 15 10.94 11.12 -3.08
CA ASN A 15 10.81 10.86 -1.65
C ASN A 15 12.10 11.21 -0.89
N ALA A 16 12.73 12.33 -1.26
CA ALA A 16 13.94 12.87 -0.61
C ALA A 16 13.95 12.56 0.90
N SER A 17 15.11 12.14 1.44
CA SER A 17 15.48 11.60 2.78
C SER A 17 14.48 11.57 3.95
N PHE A 18 13.47 12.43 3.98
CA PHE A 18 12.37 12.55 4.95
C PHE A 18 11.26 11.48 4.82
N CYS A 19 11.22 10.70 3.74
CA CYS A 19 10.18 9.68 3.52
C CYS A 19 10.69 8.24 3.71
N PHE A 20 11.88 8.07 4.28
CA PHE A 20 12.46 6.77 4.62
C PHE A 20 12.53 6.58 6.15
N PRO A 21 12.22 5.37 6.65
CA PRO A 21 11.71 4.22 5.91
C PRO A 21 10.28 4.45 5.37
N TRP A 22 9.93 3.79 4.27
CA TRP A 22 8.59 3.88 3.68
C TRP A 22 7.80 2.61 3.95
N GLY A 23 6.47 2.68 3.95
CA GLY A 23 5.60 1.51 4.09
C GLY A 23 4.15 1.93 4.27
N TYR A 24 3.29 0.95 4.49
CA TYR A 24 1.89 1.18 4.82
C TYR A 24 1.66 1.10 6.31
N ILE A 25 0.70 1.89 6.79
CA ILE A 25 0.05 1.63 8.07
C ILE A 25 -1.12 0.69 7.78
N ILE A 26 -1.04 -0.53 8.28
CA ILE A 26 -1.96 -1.64 7.98
C ILE A 26 -2.78 -1.94 9.23
N TYR A 27 -4.09 -1.73 9.14
CA TYR A 27 -5.06 -2.14 10.16
C TYR A 27 -5.54 -3.55 9.85
N ARG A 28 -5.25 -4.49 10.75
CA ARG A 28 -5.86 -5.81 10.75
C ARG A 28 -7.18 -5.72 11.50
N THR A 29 -8.30 -6.07 10.85
CA THR A 29 -9.64 -5.96 11.45
C THR A 29 -10.36 -7.29 11.62
N VAL A 30 -9.65 -8.40 11.42
CA VAL A 30 -10.19 -9.76 11.49
C VAL A 30 -9.27 -10.66 12.32
N TYR A 31 -9.85 -11.37 13.31
CA TYR A 31 -9.12 -12.18 14.29
C TYR A 31 -9.84 -13.51 14.62
N THR A 32 -10.46 -14.12 13.61
CA THR A 32 -10.93 -15.52 13.67
C THR A 32 -9.75 -16.49 13.59
N ALA A 33 -9.94 -17.73 14.03
CA ALA A 33 -8.89 -18.76 13.97
C ALA A 33 -8.35 -18.94 12.54
N ASP A 34 -9.24 -19.07 11.56
CA ASP A 34 -8.88 -19.13 10.13
C ASP A 34 -8.08 -17.89 9.70
N SER A 35 -8.49 -16.69 10.12
CA SER A 35 -7.76 -15.47 9.76
C SER A 35 -6.38 -15.39 10.39
N ASP A 36 -6.18 -15.94 11.59
CA ASP A 36 -4.87 -16.00 12.26
C ASP A 36 -3.91 -16.91 11.50
N GLU A 37 -4.39 -18.02 10.93
CA GLU A 37 -3.60 -18.90 10.08
C GLU A 37 -3.28 -18.27 8.72
N LEU A 38 -4.24 -17.56 8.12
CA LEU A 38 -4.07 -16.94 6.81
C LEU A 38 -3.27 -15.64 6.85
N TRP A 39 -3.25 -14.92 7.98
CA TRP A 39 -2.56 -13.64 8.12
C TRP A 39 -1.10 -13.65 7.67
N PRO A 40 -0.21 -14.53 8.18
CA PRO A 40 1.19 -14.56 7.75
C PRO A 40 1.35 -14.91 6.26
N LEU A 41 0.45 -15.71 5.70
CA LEU A 41 0.47 -16.06 4.28
C LEU A 41 0.07 -14.86 3.41
N ALA A 42 -0.92 -14.10 3.85
CA ALA A 42 -1.39 -12.92 3.13
C ALA A 42 -0.35 -11.79 3.16
N THR A 43 0.27 -11.53 4.30
CA THR A 43 1.31 -10.50 4.41
C THR A 43 2.55 -10.86 3.60
N ALA A 44 3.01 -12.12 3.65
CA ALA A 44 4.10 -12.59 2.80
C ALA A 44 3.77 -12.42 1.30
N LYS A 45 2.52 -12.67 0.92
CA LYS A 45 2.07 -12.49 -0.45
C LYS A 45 2.02 -11.02 -0.86
N LEU A 46 1.52 -10.13 -0.02
CA LEU A 46 1.58 -8.68 -0.24
C LEU A 46 3.03 -8.22 -0.46
N SER A 47 3.97 -8.66 0.37
CA SER A 47 5.39 -8.37 0.19
C SER A 47 5.91 -8.87 -1.15
N SER A 48 5.53 -10.08 -1.58
CA SER A 48 5.95 -10.61 -2.88
C SER A 48 5.42 -9.79 -4.08
N PHE A 49 4.19 -9.27 -3.98
CA PHE A 49 3.64 -8.37 -5.00
C PHE A 49 4.41 -7.06 -5.05
N MET A 50 4.68 -6.46 -3.89
CA MET A 50 5.48 -5.22 -3.83
C MET A 50 6.89 -5.43 -4.42
N ASP A 51 7.57 -6.52 -4.05
CA ASP A 51 8.88 -6.86 -4.58
C ASP A 51 8.87 -7.05 -6.10
N TYR A 52 7.82 -7.70 -6.62
CA TYR A 52 7.66 -7.93 -8.04
C TYR A 52 7.46 -6.63 -8.82
N GLU A 53 6.69 -5.70 -8.27
CA GLU A 53 6.42 -4.39 -8.87
C GLU A 53 7.62 -3.45 -8.76
N ILE A 54 8.35 -3.44 -7.63
CA ILE A 54 9.61 -2.69 -7.49
C ILE A 54 10.61 -3.10 -8.57
N LYS A 55 10.71 -4.41 -8.86
CA LYS A 55 11.61 -4.98 -9.86
C LYS A 55 11.06 -4.94 -11.28
N GLN A 56 9.96 -4.23 -11.56
CA GLN A 56 9.34 -4.33 -12.88
C GLN A 56 10.24 -3.83 -14.02
N ASP A 57 11.00 -2.76 -13.80
CA ASP A 57 11.86 -2.20 -14.83
C ASP A 57 13.02 -3.16 -15.14
N LEU A 58 13.62 -3.77 -14.11
CA LEU A 58 14.62 -4.83 -14.25
C LEU A 58 14.09 -6.05 -15.03
N ARG A 59 12.81 -6.39 -14.85
CA ARG A 59 12.18 -7.52 -15.55
C ARG A 59 11.78 -7.18 -16.99
N ARG A 60 11.36 -5.95 -17.25
CA ARG A 60 10.91 -5.48 -18.57
C ARG A 60 12.06 -5.18 -19.51
N ASP A 61 13.13 -4.57 -18.98
CA ASP A 61 14.30 -4.18 -19.76
C ASP A 61 15.60 -4.50 -18.99
N PRO A 62 15.96 -5.79 -18.91
CA PRO A 62 17.15 -6.23 -18.20
C PRO A 62 18.43 -5.68 -18.85
N GLU A 63 18.48 -5.52 -20.18
CA GLU A 63 19.66 -4.98 -20.86
C GLU A 63 19.98 -3.55 -20.43
N ARG A 64 18.93 -2.75 -20.18
CA ARG A 64 19.06 -1.35 -19.78
C ARG A 64 19.35 -1.14 -18.29
N TYR A 65 18.92 -2.04 -17.41
CA TYR A 65 18.92 -1.79 -15.96
C TYR A 65 19.63 -2.84 -15.09
N SER A 66 20.05 -3.98 -15.66
CA SER A 66 20.65 -5.09 -14.89
C SER A 66 22.06 -4.81 -14.38
N ASP A 67 22.76 -3.85 -14.97
CA ASP A 67 24.09 -3.39 -14.55
C ASP A 67 24.09 -2.75 -13.15
N ASN A 68 22.95 -2.20 -12.73
CA ASN A 68 22.82 -1.54 -11.45
C ASN A 68 21.44 -1.78 -10.80
N PRO A 69 21.23 -2.87 -10.05
CA PRO A 69 19.97 -3.13 -9.32
C PRO A 69 19.84 -2.34 -8.00
N ARG A 70 20.78 -1.43 -7.71
CA ARG A 70 20.84 -0.72 -6.42
C ARG A 70 19.58 0.10 -6.11
N PRO A 71 18.93 0.78 -7.08
CA PRO A 71 17.70 1.51 -6.80
C PRO A 71 16.59 0.61 -6.23
N GLU A 72 16.30 -0.53 -6.85
CA GLU A 72 15.29 -1.48 -6.36
C GLU A 72 15.66 -2.01 -4.99
N GLN A 73 16.92 -2.41 -4.81
CA GLN A 73 17.40 -2.90 -3.51
C GLN A 73 17.18 -1.87 -2.41
N LEU A 74 17.50 -0.60 -2.64
CA LEU A 74 17.28 0.47 -1.66
C LEU A 74 15.79 0.66 -1.35
N VAL A 75 14.93 0.60 -2.37
CA VAL A 75 13.47 0.66 -2.16
C VAL A 75 13.01 -0.54 -1.34
N GLN A 76 13.48 -1.75 -1.60
CA GLN A 76 13.12 -2.94 -0.82
C GLN A 76 13.66 -2.90 0.61
N GLU A 77 14.96 -2.58 0.78
CA GLU A 77 15.65 -2.55 2.08
C GLU A 77 15.00 -1.57 3.06
N SER A 78 14.47 -0.47 2.53
CA SER A 78 13.85 0.61 3.29
C SER A 78 12.34 0.45 3.50
N HIS A 79 11.73 -0.63 2.98
CA HIS A 79 10.33 -0.94 3.18
C HIS A 79 10.05 -1.41 4.61
N ARG A 80 9.16 -0.72 5.34
CA ARG A 80 8.76 -0.97 6.72
C ARG A 80 7.27 -0.66 6.91
N ASP A 81 6.45 -1.70 6.79
CA ASP A 81 5.04 -1.63 7.16
C ASP A 81 4.86 -1.51 8.68
N VAL A 82 3.86 -0.74 9.09
CA VAL A 82 3.40 -0.65 10.48
C VAL A 82 2.08 -1.40 10.59
N VAL A 83 2.08 -2.55 11.24
CA VAL A 83 0.86 -3.33 11.47
C VAL A 83 0.23 -2.92 12.80
N VAL A 84 -1.01 -2.43 12.73
CA VAL A 84 -1.87 -2.11 13.87
C VAL A 84 -2.79 -3.32 14.10
N SER A 85 -2.47 -4.13 15.11
CA SER A 85 -3.09 -5.46 15.30
C SER A 85 -3.58 -5.79 16.73
N ASP A 86 -3.85 -4.79 17.58
CA ASP A 86 -4.49 -5.04 18.87
C ASP A 86 -5.95 -5.51 18.69
N LYS A 87 -6.18 -6.82 18.82
CA LYS A 87 -7.49 -7.45 18.69
C LYS A 87 -8.58 -6.75 19.51
N ARG A 88 -8.28 -6.28 20.73
CA ARG A 88 -9.29 -5.63 21.59
C ARG A 88 -9.80 -4.32 21.01
N CYS A 89 -8.97 -3.65 20.21
CA CYS A 89 -9.28 -2.37 19.62
C CYS A 89 -9.81 -2.50 18.19
N TRP A 90 -9.36 -3.51 17.44
CA TRP A 90 -9.51 -3.53 15.97
C TRP A 90 -10.37 -4.66 15.42
N ASP A 91 -10.73 -5.67 16.23
CA ASP A 91 -11.58 -6.76 15.75
C ASP A 91 -12.96 -6.25 15.32
N GLY A 92 -13.29 -6.43 14.03
CA GLY A 92 -14.51 -5.89 13.43
C GLY A 92 -14.57 -4.36 13.38
N ALA A 93 -13.45 -3.64 13.57
CA ALA A 93 -13.46 -2.18 13.58
C ALA A 93 -13.93 -1.60 12.24
N GLY A 94 -14.87 -0.66 12.33
CA GLY A 94 -15.34 0.11 11.18
C GLY A 94 -14.32 1.18 10.75
N ILE A 95 -14.66 1.85 9.65
CA ILE A 95 -13.78 2.85 9.00
C ILE A 95 -13.58 4.11 9.85
N GLU A 96 -14.62 4.61 10.54
CA GLU A 96 -14.50 5.86 11.30
C GLU A 96 -13.51 5.79 12.48
N PRO A 97 -13.52 4.74 13.33
CA PRO A 97 -12.47 4.54 14.33
C PRO A 97 -11.07 4.47 13.72
N ILE A 98 -10.91 3.76 12.60
CA ILE A 98 -9.63 3.61 11.90
C ILE A 98 -9.15 4.97 11.38
N ARG A 99 -10.00 5.73 10.70
CA ARG A 99 -9.68 7.07 10.17
C ARG A 99 -9.22 8.01 11.29
N ARG A 100 -9.94 8.02 12.41
CA ARG A 100 -9.60 8.86 13.57
C ARG A 100 -8.25 8.46 14.18
N HIS A 101 -8.02 7.17 14.37
CA HIS A 101 -6.75 6.69 14.89
C HIS A 101 -5.61 6.99 13.92
N PHE A 102 -5.82 6.81 12.63
CA PHE A 102 -4.83 7.10 11.60
C PHE A 102 -4.45 8.58 11.57
N ALA A 103 -5.42 9.50 11.57
CA ALA A 103 -5.16 10.93 11.66
C ALA A 103 -4.34 11.29 12.93
N ASN A 104 -4.70 10.72 14.08
CA ASN A 104 -3.95 10.90 15.32
C ASN A 104 -2.53 10.31 15.24
N TYR A 105 -2.38 9.16 14.59
CA TYR A 105 -1.09 8.50 14.38
C TYR A 105 -0.17 9.37 13.52
N LEU A 106 -0.66 9.90 12.39
CA LEU A 106 0.08 10.81 11.53
C LEU A 106 0.50 12.08 12.29
N HIS A 107 -0.43 12.68 13.05
CA HIS A 107 -0.13 13.85 13.86
C HIS A 107 0.98 13.60 14.89
N LYS A 108 0.91 12.48 15.63
CA LYS A 108 1.89 12.13 16.67
C LYS A 108 3.26 11.79 16.10
N THR A 109 3.30 11.07 14.98
CA THR A 109 4.54 10.61 14.35
C THR A 109 5.16 11.66 13.44
N LYS A 110 4.42 12.74 13.13
CA LYS A 110 4.77 13.76 12.12
C LYS A 110 4.99 13.16 10.72
N LEU A 111 4.51 11.94 10.47
CA LEU A 111 4.47 11.35 9.13
C LEU A 111 3.53 12.20 8.27
N GLY A 112 4.00 12.58 7.08
CA GLY A 112 3.25 13.45 6.16
C GLY A 112 3.31 14.96 6.48
N ALA A 113 3.89 15.38 7.61
CA ALA A 113 3.93 16.80 8.03
C ALA A 113 4.75 17.72 7.11
N TYR A 114 5.63 17.16 6.28
CA TYR A 114 6.49 17.89 5.34
C TYR A 114 6.13 17.63 3.87
N GLY A 115 4.88 17.26 3.57
CA GLY A 115 4.45 16.89 2.21
C GLY A 115 4.92 15.50 1.80
N GLY A 116 4.82 14.54 2.73
CA GLY A 116 5.37 13.19 2.57
C GLY A 116 4.64 12.31 1.55
N CYS A 117 5.29 11.20 1.19
CA CYS A 117 4.84 10.19 0.23
C CYS A 117 3.37 9.78 0.40
N GLY A 118 2.62 9.68 -0.72
CA GLY A 118 1.20 9.29 -0.77
C GLY A 118 0.84 7.98 -0.03
N ARG A 119 1.82 7.12 0.24
CA ARG A 119 1.65 5.89 1.05
C ARG A 119 1.40 6.17 2.54
N SER A 120 1.84 7.32 3.05
CA SER A 120 1.52 7.80 4.40
C SER A 120 0.22 8.60 4.48
N GLU A 121 -0.38 8.94 3.34
CA GLU A 121 -1.60 9.75 3.26
C GLU A 121 -2.86 8.90 3.28
N ALA A 122 -2.74 7.58 3.08
CA ALA A 122 -3.79 6.60 3.24
C ALA A 122 -3.30 5.42 4.08
N CYS A 123 -4.21 4.75 4.78
CA CYS A 123 -3.90 3.51 5.51
C CYS A 123 -4.62 2.31 4.91
N MET A 124 -3.97 1.16 4.97
CA MET A 124 -4.50 -0.10 4.47
C MET A 124 -5.39 -0.74 5.54
N VAL A 125 -6.54 -1.26 5.13
CA VAL A 125 -7.44 -2.03 5.97
C VAL A 125 -7.57 -3.42 5.40
N THR A 126 -7.24 -4.42 6.21
CA THR A 126 -7.36 -5.84 5.84
C THR A 126 -8.43 -6.48 6.69
N ASP A 127 -9.62 -6.59 6.09
CA ASP A 127 -10.76 -7.34 6.62
C ASP A 127 -10.75 -8.79 6.10
N GLU A 128 -11.73 -9.58 6.54
CA GLU A 128 -11.91 -10.98 6.13
C GLU A 128 -11.97 -11.15 4.59
N ARG A 129 -12.62 -10.20 3.89
CA ARG A 129 -12.77 -10.24 2.43
C ARG A 129 -11.43 -9.99 1.73
N SER A 130 -10.72 -8.97 2.17
CA SER A 130 -9.39 -8.62 1.66
C SER A 130 -8.41 -9.77 1.91
N LEU A 131 -8.43 -10.35 3.12
CA LEU A 131 -7.58 -11.47 3.49
C LEU A 131 -7.78 -12.68 2.55
N LYS A 132 -9.03 -13.13 2.41
CA LYS A 132 -9.38 -14.23 1.49
C LYS A 132 -9.03 -13.92 0.04
N SER A 133 -9.25 -12.68 -0.40
CA SER A 133 -8.93 -12.22 -1.75
C SER A 133 -7.43 -12.27 -2.05
N ILE A 134 -6.59 -11.80 -1.12
CA ILE A 134 -5.14 -11.88 -1.21
C ILE A 134 -4.71 -13.35 -1.34
N ILE A 135 -5.22 -14.23 -0.49
CA ILE A 135 -4.88 -15.66 -0.51
C ILE A 135 -5.30 -16.34 -1.82
N ALA A 136 -6.48 -16.03 -2.34
CA ALA A 136 -7.01 -16.63 -3.57
C ALA A 136 -6.32 -16.12 -4.85
N CYS A 137 -5.75 -14.91 -4.82
CA CYS A 137 -5.07 -14.31 -5.97
C CYS A 137 -3.91 -15.19 -6.49
N PRO A 138 -3.58 -15.20 -7.79
CA PRO A 138 -2.36 -15.87 -8.26
C PRO A 138 -1.08 -15.27 -7.63
N LYS A 139 0.05 -15.97 -7.76
CA LYS A 139 1.36 -15.38 -7.48
C LYS A 139 1.67 -14.28 -8.51
N PRO A 140 2.49 -13.28 -8.15
CA PRO A 140 2.73 -12.13 -9.04
C PRO A 140 3.43 -12.50 -10.36
N ASP A 141 4.16 -13.61 -10.41
CA ASP A 141 4.83 -14.15 -11.59
C ASP A 141 3.97 -15.12 -12.42
N SER A 142 2.76 -15.47 -11.95
CA SER A 142 1.87 -16.37 -12.67
C SER A 142 1.25 -15.70 -13.89
N LYS A 143 1.18 -16.44 -15.00
CA LYS A 143 0.42 -16.01 -16.21
C LYS A 143 -1.07 -15.81 -15.92
N ASP A 144 -1.60 -16.50 -14.91
CA ASP A 144 -3.01 -16.41 -14.53
C ASP A 144 -3.38 -15.04 -13.94
N ARG A 145 -2.40 -14.23 -13.53
CA ARG A 145 -2.63 -12.90 -12.93
C ARG A 145 -3.40 -11.95 -13.85
N PHE A 146 -3.27 -12.13 -15.17
CA PHE A 146 -3.96 -11.29 -16.16
C PHE A 146 -5.37 -11.79 -16.48
N THR A 147 -5.76 -12.94 -15.95
CA THR A 147 -7.04 -13.62 -16.26
C THR A 147 -7.93 -13.80 -15.03
N ARG A 148 -7.35 -13.85 -13.83
CA ARG A 148 -8.06 -13.94 -12.55
C ARG A 148 -8.15 -12.58 -11.87
N GLN A 149 -9.12 -12.43 -10.97
CA GLN A 149 -9.24 -11.22 -10.15
C GLN A 149 -7.98 -11.01 -9.31
N ASP A 150 -7.44 -9.79 -9.38
CA ASP A 150 -6.39 -9.35 -8.48
C ASP A 150 -6.89 -9.35 -7.03
N GLY A 151 -6.00 -9.75 -6.11
CA GLY A 151 -6.23 -9.56 -4.69
C GLY A 151 -6.43 -8.07 -4.40
N PHE A 152 -7.19 -7.76 -3.36
CA PHE A 152 -7.46 -6.36 -3.00
C PHE A 152 -7.34 -6.10 -1.51
N VAL A 153 -7.18 -4.83 -1.19
CA VAL A 153 -7.24 -4.28 0.18
C VAL A 153 -8.13 -3.05 0.20
N GLY A 154 -8.68 -2.72 1.37
CA GLY A 154 -9.27 -1.40 1.60
C GLY A 154 -8.18 -0.37 1.84
N MET A 155 -8.37 0.85 1.34
CA MET A 155 -7.50 1.99 1.61
C MET A 155 -8.35 3.15 2.12
N VAL A 156 -8.10 3.58 3.35
CA VAL A 156 -8.76 4.73 3.98
C VAL A 156 -7.90 5.95 3.77
N ASP A 157 -8.47 6.96 3.14
CA ASP A 157 -7.84 8.25 2.90
C ASP A 157 -7.77 9.05 4.20
N GLY A 158 -6.56 9.42 4.59
CA GLY A 158 -6.28 10.19 5.81
C GLY A 158 -6.51 11.69 5.65
N ARG A 159 -6.65 12.19 4.41
CA ARG A 159 -6.95 13.59 4.09
C ARG A 159 -8.44 13.83 3.82
N TYR A 160 -9.23 12.75 3.75
CA TYR A 160 -10.66 12.86 3.53
C TYR A 160 -11.34 13.70 4.62
N ASN A 161 -11.96 14.80 4.19
CA ASN A 161 -12.82 15.63 5.01
C ASN A 161 -14.28 15.42 4.58
N PRO A 162 -15.16 14.84 5.43
CA PRO A 162 -16.57 14.64 5.11
C PRO A 162 -17.35 15.95 4.96
N GLU A 163 -16.83 17.06 5.49
CA GLU A 163 -17.40 18.41 5.31
C GLU A 163 -16.81 19.14 4.08
N GLY A 164 -15.85 18.51 3.38
CA GLY A 164 -15.23 19.02 2.17
C GLY A 164 -16.19 19.04 0.99
N LYS A 165 -16.07 20.06 0.13
CA LYS A 165 -16.98 20.28 -1.01
C LYS A 165 -16.60 19.52 -2.28
N ASP A 166 -15.47 18.82 -2.28
CA ASP A 166 -14.79 18.44 -3.54
C ASP A 166 -15.34 17.15 -4.19
N SER A 167 -16.07 16.30 -3.46
CA SER A 167 -16.86 15.22 -4.07
C SER A 167 -17.85 14.59 -3.07
N PRO A 168 -19.17 14.86 -3.16
CA PRO A 168 -20.16 14.29 -2.24
C PRO A 168 -20.33 12.76 -2.39
N ARG A 169 -19.71 12.14 -3.40
CA ARG A 169 -19.78 10.69 -3.65
C ARG A 169 -18.57 9.92 -3.13
N TYR A 170 -17.44 10.58 -2.90
CA TYR A 170 -16.26 9.92 -2.38
C TYR A 170 -16.35 9.83 -0.86
N LEU A 171 -16.27 8.62 -0.31
CA LEU A 171 -16.43 8.36 1.12
C LEU A 171 -15.10 8.28 1.88
N GLY A 172 -13.99 8.70 1.27
CA GLY A 172 -12.65 8.58 1.85
C GLY A 172 -12.20 7.13 2.01
N LEU A 173 -12.69 6.25 1.15
CA LEU A 173 -12.37 4.82 1.12
C LEU A 173 -12.34 4.36 -0.33
N MET A 174 -11.31 3.58 -0.67
CA MET A 174 -11.18 2.95 -1.98
C MET A 174 -10.74 1.49 -1.82
N ARG A 175 -11.11 0.64 -2.78
CA ARG A 175 -10.59 -0.72 -2.89
C ARG A 175 -9.43 -0.69 -3.87
N VAL A 176 -8.26 -1.14 -3.44
CA VAL A 176 -7.04 -1.12 -4.27
C VAL A 176 -6.57 -2.54 -4.55
N GLY A 177 -6.27 -2.82 -5.81
CA GLY A 177 -5.65 -4.08 -6.22
C GLY A 177 -4.20 -4.15 -5.74
N ILE A 178 -3.78 -5.31 -5.22
CA ILE A 178 -2.45 -5.47 -4.61
C ILE A 178 -1.30 -5.36 -5.62
N GLY A 179 -1.60 -5.50 -6.92
CA GLY A 179 -0.64 -5.25 -8.01
C GLY A 179 -0.32 -3.76 -8.26
N PHE A 180 -1.05 -2.83 -7.63
CA PHE A 180 -0.88 -1.39 -7.85
C PHE A 180 -0.33 -0.65 -6.62
N LEU A 181 -0.02 -1.35 -5.53
CA LEU A 181 0.40 -0.74 -4.26
C LEU A 181 1.64 0.15 -4.45
N CYS A 182 2.69 -0.33 -5.14
CA CYS A 182 3.91 0.44 -5.33
C CYS A 182 3.73 1.76 -6.11
N PHE A 183 2.64 1.98 -6.83
CA PHE A 183 2.46 3.16 -7.70
C PHE A 183 1.47 4.20 -7.17
N LEU A 184 1.02 4.09 -5.92
CA LEU A 184 0.11 5.05 -5.27
C LEU A 184 0.74 6.44 -4.99
N LYS A 185 1.78 6.84 -5.73
CA LYS A 185 2.37 8.18 -5.65
C LYS A 185 1.43 9.28 -6.14
N GLU A 186 0.49 8.92 -7.01
CA GLU A 186 -0.50 9.81 -7.60
C GLU A 186 -1.83 9.06 -7.64
N VAL A 187 -2.52 8.95 -6.51
CA VAL A 187 -3.96 8.76 -6.58
C VAL A 187 -4.54 10.17 -6.68
N PRO A 188 -4.83 10.71 -7.87
CA PRO A 188 -5.77 11.81 -7.94
C PRO A 188 -7.05 11.31 -7.30
N SER A 189 -7.71 12.17 -6.55
CA SER A 189 -8.97 11.97 -5.83
C SER A 189 -10.16 11.50 -6.70
N GLU A 190 -9.91 10.99 -7.91
CA GLU A 190 -10.89 10.69 -8.95
C GLU A 190 -11.05 9.22 -9.33
N ILE A 191 -10.26 8.28 -8.79
CA ILE A 191 -10.61 6.85 -8.98
C ILE A 191 -11.52 6.41 -7.83
N ALA A 192 -12.75 6.92 -7.89
CA ALA A 192 -13.88 6.44 -7.11
C ALA A 192 -14.83 5.66 -8.03
N LEU A 193 -15.03 4.38 -7.68
CA LEU A 193 -15.92 3.35 -8.24
C LEU A 193 -15.35 2.50 -9.40
#